data_AF-A0A8K1FPV5-F1
#
_entry.id   AF-A0A8K1FPV5-F1
#
_cell.length_a   1.000
_cell.length_b   1.000
_cell.length_c   1.000
_cell.angle_alpha   90.00
_cell.angle_beta   90.00
_cell.angle_gamma   90.00
#
_symmetry.space_group_name_H-M   'P 1'
#
loop_
_entity.id
_entity.type
_entity.pdbx_description
1 polymer ?
#
loop_
_entity_poly.entity_id
_entity_poly.type
_entity_poly.pdbx_seq_one_letter_code
_entity_poly.pdbx_strand_id
1 'polypeptide(L)'
;GPCSVSEIANITGNSKKSVTDAIRKLIEKELVIKVKYDIYDLSEKGRQLVSILNKLLINDDRSIKQELNNPLSSLGENLVQLFYLIELVKISLLNNGEVNPGKVSKELGVSTQTLKYYLDLFTERKMFKRVSKKNLLGKSYQIYVLNVEGKKIAYKIPILVKLRRNVFLKILLKMTFSINYETSLLKLMAILSLTSPILIYFKNYDVG
;
A
#
# COMPACT_ATOMS: atom_id res chain seq x y z
N GLY A 1 -10.89 17.59 -1.67
CA GLY A 1 -12.15 18.36 -1.61
C GLY A 1 -12.94 17.91 -0.40
N PRO A 2 -14.05 18.58 -0.06
CA PRO A 2 -14.83 18.24 1.12
C PRO A 2 -15.38 16.81 1.05
N CYS A 3 -15.25 16.06 2.13
CA CYS A 3 -15.69 14.66 2.22
C CYS A 3 -16.41 14.38 3.55
N SER A 4 -17.34 13.43 3.54
CA SER A 4 -18.02 12.94 4.73
C SER A 4 -17.24 11.85 5.48
N VAL A 5 -17.55 11.60 6.76
CA VAL A 5 -16.97 10.48 7.53
C VAL A 5 -17.23 9.15 6.82
N SER A 6 -18.42 8.98 6.27
CA SER A 6 -18.80 7.74 5.57
C SER A 6 -17.98 7.51 4.31
N GLU A 7 -17.74 8.56 3.52
CA GLU A 7 -16.88 8.48 2.33
C GLU A 7 -15.43 8.19 2.71
N ILE A 8 -14.90 8.86 3.73
CA ILE A 8 -13.52 8.64 4.20
C ILE A 8 -13.36 7.22 4.75
N ALA A 9 -14.33 6.72 5.53
CA ALA A 9 -14.34 5.35 6.04
C ALA A 9 -14.31 4.32 4.90
N ASN A 10 -15.15 4.51 3.89
CA ASN A 10 -15.19 3.63 2.72
C ASN A 10 -13.90 3.66 1.91
N ILE A 11 -13.31 4.85 1.70
CA ILE A 11 -12.06 5.01 0.93
C ILE A 11 -10.86 4.43 1.67
N THR A 12 -10.81 4.60 2.99
CA THR A 12 -9.65 4.19 3.80
C THR A 12 -9.76 2.78 4.38
N GLY A 13 -10.92 2.11 4.23
CA GLY A 13 -11.16 0.78 4.80
C GLY A 13 -11.25 0.78 6.34
N ASN A 14 -11.49 1.93 6.96
CA ASN A 14 -11.56 2.06 8.42
C ASN A 14 -13.00 2.12 8.93
N SER A 15 -13.19 1.79 10.21
CA SER A 15 -14.50 1.97 10.85
C SER A 15 -14.87 3.45 10.92
N LYS A 16 -16.17 3.77 10.79
CA LYS A 16 -16.67 5.15 10.92
C LYS A 16 -16.23 5.78 12.25
N LYS A 17 -16.25 5.01 13.35
CA LYS A 17 -15.81 5.46 14.68
C LYS A 17 -14.33 5.88 14.68
N SER A 18 -13.47 5.09 14.06
CA SER A 18 -12.03 5.40 13.94
C SER A 18 -11.79 6.66 13.11
N VAL A 19 -12.54 6.81 12.01
CA VAL A 19 -12.47 8.00 11.16
C VAL A 19 -12.95 9.25 11.89
N THR A 20 -14.06 9.16 12.63
CA THR A 20 -14.58 10.28 13.43
C THR A 20 -13.57 10.74 14.49
N ASP A 21 -12.92 9.81 15.21
CA ASP A 21 -11.89 10.17 16.19
C ASP A 21 -10.65 10.79 15.54
N ALA A 22 -10.22 10.28 14.38
CA ALA A 22 -9.12 10.85 13.63
C ALA A 22 -9.45 12.28 13.14
N ILE A 23 -10.64 12.50 12.59
CA ILE A 23 -11.10 13.82 12.15
C ILE A 23 -11.15 14.79 13.34
N ARG A 24 -11.67 14.37 14.50
CA ARG A 24 -11.68 15.19 15.72
C ARG A 24 -10.26 15.64 16.10
N LYS A 25 -9.29 14.73 16.13
CA LYS A 25 -7.87 15.03 16.42
C LYS A 25 -7.25 15.98 15.39
N LEU A 26 -7.63 15.86 14.11
CA LEU A 26 -7.14 16.74 13.05
C LEU A 26 -7.76 18.14 13.13
N ILE A 27 -9.00 18.26 13.60
CA ILE A 27 -9.65 19.54 13.91
C ILE A 27 -8.97 20.19 15.11
N GLU A 28 -8.69 19.45 16.19
CA GLU A 28 -7.94 19.96 17.37
C GLU A 28 -6.56 20.50 16.99
N LYS A 29 -5.95 19.97 15.93
CA LYS A 29 -4.66 20.44 15.38
C LYS A 29 -4.80 21.55 14.33
N GLU A 30 -6.02 21.98 14.04
CA GLU A 30 -6.39 22.99 13.03
C GLU A 30 -6.01 22.60 11.59
N LEU A 31 -5.91 21.30 11.29
CA LEU A 31 -5.54 20.81 9.95
C LEU A 31 -6.78 20.52 9.08
N VAL A 32 -7.91 20.27 9.72
CA VAL A 32 -9.20 19.97 9.08
C VAL A 32 -10.24 20.91 9.67
N ILE A 33 -11.18 21.34 8.84
CA ILE A 33 -12.34 22.15 9.23
C ILE A 33 -13.64 21.41 8.93
N LYS A 34 -14.64 21.65 9.77
CA LYS A 34 -16.01 21.19 9.54
C LYS A 34 -16.70 22.22 8.64
N VAL A 35 -17.11 21.80 7.45
CA VAL A 35 -17.76 22.70 6.47
C VAL A 35 -19.26 22.75 6.74
N LYS A 36 -19.92 21.58 6.79
CA LYS A 36 -21.36 21.48 7.04
C LYS A 36 -21.74 20.08 7.50
N TYR A 37 -22.48 19.95 8.60
CA TYR A 37 -22.88 18.64 9.15
C TYR A 37 -21.69 17.66 9.24
N ASP A 38 -21.76 16.50 8.61
CA ASP A 38 -20.71 15.49 8.60
C ASP A 38 -19.65 15.72 7.50
N ILE A 39 -19.62 16.88 6.86
CA ILE A 39 -18.69 17.20 5.76
C ILE A 39 -17.49 18.00 6.28
N TYR A 40 -16.30 17.53 5.94
CA TYR A 40 -15.01 18.06 6.39
C TYR A 40 -14.10 18.37 5.20
N ASP A 41 -13.27 19.41 5.32
CA ASP A 41 -12.25 19.74 4.31
C ASP A 41 -10.94 20.17 4.98
N LEU A 42 -9.86 20.25 4.21
CA LEU A 42 -8.58 20.75 4.71
C LEU A 42 -8.67 22.25 5.02
N SER A 43 -8.14 22.63 6.17
CA SER A 43 -7.86 24.04 6.48
C SER A 43 -6.72 24.56 5.61
N GLU A 44 -6.49 25.87 5.60
CA GLU A 44 -5.33 26.46 4.91
C GLU A 44 -4.00 25.87 5.42
N LYS A 45 -3.85 25.76 6.74
CA LYS A 45 -2.73 25.10 7.40
C LYS A 45 -2.59 23.63 7.01
N GLY A 46 -3.72 22.92 6.88
CA GLY A 46 -3.78 21.55 6.39
C GLY A 46 -3.30 21.42 4.95
N ARG A 47 -3.72 22.32 4.05
CA ARG A 47 -3.28 22.36 2.64
C ARG A 47 -1.79 22.65 2.53
N GLN A 48 -1.28 23.60 3.32
CA GLN A 48 0.14 23.92 3.38
C GLN A 48 0.97 22.72 3.86
N LEU A 49 0.51 22.04 4.91
CA LEU A 49 1.18 20.84 5.43
C LEU A 49 1.19 19.71 4.40
N VAL A 50 0.08 19.46 3.70
CA VAL A 50 0.02 18.50 2.59
C VAL A 50 0.97 18.90 1.46
N SER A 51 1.05 20.19 1.13
CA SER A 51 2.00 20.70 0.13
C SER A 51 3.47 20.47 0.55
N ILE A 52 3.81 20.71 1.81
CA ILE A 52 5.15 20.45 2.35
C ILE A 52 5.46 18.95 2.34
N LEU A 53 4.52 18.11 2.77
CA LEU A 53 4.69 16.65 2.71
C LEU A 53 4.90 16.18 1.27
N ASN A 54 4.14 16.72 0.31
CA ASN A 54 4.34 16.43 -1.11
C ASN A 54 5.74 16.85 -1.57
N LYS A 55 6.20 18.05 -1.18
CA LYS A 55 7.57 18.52 -1.50
C LYS A 55 8.64 17.64 -0.87
N LEU A 56 8.47 17.18 0.37
CA LEU A 56 9.43 16.30 1.05
C LEU A 56 9.45 14.88 0.47
N LEU A 57 8.32 14.41 -0.08
CA LEU A 57 8.26 13.13 -0.80
C LEU A 57 8.87 13.23 -2.20
N ILE A 58 8.96 14.44 -2.77
CA ILE A 58 9.42 14.70 -4.15
C ILE A 58 10.89 15.18 -4.19
N ASN A 59 11.37 15.92 -3.19
CA ASN A 59 12.70 16.51 -3.18
C ASN A 59 13.69 15.71 -2.33
N ASP A 60 14.46 14.85 -3.00
CA ASP A 60 15.90 14.75 -2.73
C ASP A 60 16.58 15.71 -3.71
N ASP A 61 17.33 16.66 -3.16
CA ASP A 61 17.77 17.88 -3.82
C ASP A 61 18.84 17.57 -4.90
N ARG A 62 18.49 17.78 -6.17
CA ARG A 62 19.36 18.17 -7.31
C ARG A 62 18.54 18.22 -8.61
N SER A 63 18.38 19.42 -9.14
CA SER A 63 17.87 19.78 -10.48
C SER A 63 16.37 20.15 -10.62
N ILE A 64 16.08 21.39 -10.23
CA ILE A 64 14.92 22.23 -10.64
C ILE A 64 14.90 22.49 -12.18
N LYS A 65 15.49 21.63 -13.01
CA LYS A 65 15.48 21.74 -14.48
C LYS A 65 15.06 20.47 -15.24
N GLN A 66 14.57 19.43 -14.55
CA GLN A 66 14.03 18.21 -15.21
C GLN A 66 12.57 17.89 -14.84
N GLU A 67 11.86 18.78 -14.16
CA GLU A 67 10.52 18.51 -13.60
C GLU A 67 9.34 18.52 -14.57
N LEU A 68 9.54 18.78 -15.87
CA LEU A 68 8.50 18.57 -16.88
C LEU A 68 8.35 17.11 -17.32
N ASN A 69 9.26 16.21 -16.90
CA ASN A 69 9.27 14.80 -17.32
C ASN A 69 9.21 13.78 -16.18
N ASN A 70 9.04 14.21 -14.92
CA ASN A 70 9.02 13.29 -13.78
C ASN A 70 7.58 12.78 -13.54
N PRO A 71 7.26 11.49 -13.78
CA PRO A 71 5.89 11.00 -13.66
C PRO A 71 5.28 11.21 -12.27
N LEU A 72 6.11 11.32 -11.23
CA LEU A 72 5.69 11.55 -9.85
C LEU A 72 5.08 12.92 -9.60
N SER A 73 5.51 13.98 -10.29
CA SER A 73 4.97 15.33 -10.06
C SER A 73 3.49 15.38 -10.46
N SER A 74 3.14 14.80 -11.62
CA SER A 74 1.75 14.65 -12.07
C SER A 74 0.91 13.67 -11.22
N LEU A 75 1.54 12.78 -10.45
CA LEU A 75 0.87 11.83 -9.55
C LEU A 75 0.64 12.41 -8.15
N GLY A 76 1.45 13.38 -7.72
CA GLY A 76 1.34 14.06 -6.43
C GLY A 76 0.05 14.88 -6.29
N GLU A 77 -0.62 15.20 -7.39
CA GLU A 77 -1.92 15.90 -7.39
C GLU A 77 -3.10 14.98 -7.01
N ASN A 78 -2.95 13.65 -7.17
CA ASN A 78 -3.97 12.67 -6.81
C ASN A 78 -3.43 11.68 -5.78
N LEU A 79 -3.64 12.00 -4.50
CA LEU A 79 -3.19 11.20 -3.35
C LEU A 79 -3.61 9.73 -3.42
N VAL A 80 -4.76 9.43 -4.03
CA VAL A 80 -5.23 8.05 -4.21
C VAL A 80 -4.36 7.30 -5.21
N GLN A 81 -4.03 7.92 -6.35
CA GLN A 81 -3.08 7.34 -7.32
C GLN A 81 -1.70 7.14 -6.68
N LEU A 82 -1.22 8.12 -5.91
CA LEU A 82 0.06 8.00 -5.22
C LEU A 82 0.05 6.84 -4.21
N PHE A 83 -1.01 6.70 -3.43
CA PHE A 83 -1.19 5.58 -2.50
C PHE A 83 -1.11 4.23 -3.23
N TYR A 84 -1.91 4.04 -4.29
CA TYR A 84 -1.90 2.78 -5.04
C TYR A 84 -0.54 2.52 -5.71
N LEU A 85 0.14 3.56 -6.21
CA LEU A 85 1.48 3.38 -6.78
C LEU A 85 2.45 2.87 -5.73
N ILE A 86 2.49 3.51 -4.54
CA ILE A 86 3.41 3.13 -3.48
C ILE A 86 3.12 1.70 -3.01
N GLU A 87 1.86 1.34 -2.76
CA GLU A 87 1.51 -0.02 -2.33
C GLU A 87 1.81 -1.06 -3.41
N LEU A 88 1.51 -0.78 -4.68
CA LEU A 88 1.81 -1.72 -5.78
C LEU A 88 3.32 -1.90 -6.00
N VAL A 89 4.10 -0.84 -5.87
CA VAL A 89 5.58 -0.91 -5.94
C VAL A 89 6.12 -1.71 -4.74
N LYS A 90 5.63 -1.43 -3.53
CA LYS A 90 5.99 -2.15 -2.30
C LYS A 90 5.72 -3.64 -2.42
N ILE A 91 4.51 -4.02 -2.82
CA ILE A 91 4.11 -5.42 -3.03
C ILE A 91 4.98 -6.05 -4.11
N SER A 92 5.18 -5.36 -5.23
CA SER A 92 6.04 -5.84 -6.30
C SER A 92 7.47 -6.14 -5.81
N LEU A 93 8.09 -5.22 -5.06
CA LEU A 93 9.44 -5.42 -4.52
C LEU A 93 9.56 -6.65 -3.59
N LEU A 94 8.50 -6.95 -2.85
CA LEU A 94 8.42 -8.10 -1.96
C LEU A 94 8.18 -9.42 -2.71
N ASN A 95 7.52 -9.35 -3.87
CA ASN A 95 7.05 -10.51 -4.64
C ASN A 95 7.79 -10.64 -5.99
N ASN A 96 9.12 -10.52 -5.98
CA ASN A 96 9.99 -10.70 -7.16
C ASN A 96 9.67 -9.79 -8.36
N GLY A 97 9.13 -8.61 -8.09
CA GLY A 97 8.72 -7.67 -9.12
C GLY A 97 7.30 -7.90 -9.65
N GLU A 98 6.56 -8.87 -9.11
CA GLU A 98 5.26 -9.30 -9.64
C GLU A 98 4.08 -8.82 -8.81
N VAL A 99 2.98 -8.52 -9.50
CA VAL A 99 1.70 -8.12 -8.92
C VAL A 99 0.62 -8.96 -9.60
N ASN A 100 -0.07 -9.79 -8.81
CA ASN A 100 -1.25 -10.52 -9.27
C ASN A 100 -2.52 -9.79 -8.78
N PRO A 101 -3.33 -9.20 -9.68
CA PRO A 101 -4.45 -8.38 -9.26
C PRO A 101 -5.46 -9.12 -8.37
N GLY A 102 -5.68 -10.42 -8.62
CA GLY A 102 -6.62 -11.23 -7.84
C GLY A 102 -6.15 -11.53 -6.42
N LYS A 103 -4.84 -11.69 -6.21
CA LYS A 103 -4.26 -11.86 -4.86
C LYS A 103 -4.21 -10.53 -4.11
N VAL A 104 -3.75 -9.50 -4.81
CA VAL A 104 -3.52 -8.16 -4.25
C VAL A 104 -4.82 -7.47 -3.88
N SER A 105 -5.87 -7.62 -4.68
CA SER A 105 -7.20 -7.07 -4.35
C SER A 105 -7.74 -7.61 -3.03
N LYS A 106 -7.56 -8.91 -2.77
CA LYS A 106 -7.95 -9.54 -1.50
C LYS A 106 -7.17 -8.99 -0.32
N GLU A 107 -5.85 -8.82 -0.46
CA GLU A 107 -5.02 -8.31 0.64
C GLU A 107 -5.19 -6.81 0.88
N LEU A 108 -5.47 -6.01 -0.15
CA LEU A 108 -5.73 -4.57 -0.01
C LEU A 108 -7.19 -4.25 0.36
N GLY A 109 -8.09 -5.24 0.36
CA GLY A 109 -9.51 -5.02 0.65
C GLY A 109 -10.24 -4.19 -0.42
N VAL A 110 -9.79 -4.24 -1.68
CA VAL A 110 -10.35 -3.46 -2.80
C VAL A 110 -10.82 -4.35 -3.92
N SER A 111 -11.68 -3.85 -4.81
CA SER A 111 -12.12 -4.64 -5.96
C SER A 111 -10.96 -4.95 -6.92
N THR A 112 -10.98 -6.14 -7.54
CA THR A 112 -9.99 -6.48 -8.57
C THR A 112 -10.03 -5.51 -9.75
N GLN A 113 -11.20 -4.93 -10.04
CA GLN A 113 -11.37 -3.96 -11.12
C GLN A 113 -10.67 -2.63 -10.80
N THR A 114 -10.80 -2.13 -9.57
CA THR A 114 -10.10 -0.93 -9.09
C THR A 114 -8.59 -1.10 -9.23
N LEU A 115 -8.07 -2.26 -8.83
CA LEU A 115 -6.65 -2.52 -8.91
C LEU A 115 -6.14 -2.62 -10.36
N LYS A 116 -6.92 -3.26 -11.24
CA LYS A 116 -6.62 -3.31 -12.68
C LYS A 116 -6.60 -1.92 -13.29
N TYR A 117 -7.55 -1.06 -12.95
CA TYR A 117 -7.59 0.34 -13.40
C TYR A 117 -6.27 1.07 -13.07
N TYR A 118 -5.82 1.01 -11.81
CA TYR A 118 -4.56 1.67 -11.43
C TYR A 118 -3.33 1.01 -12.07
N LEU A 119 -3.30 -0.33 -12.16
CA LEU A 119 -2.21 -1.04 -12.82
C LEU A 119 -2.13 -0.73 -14.31
N ASP A 120 -3.26 -0.54 -14.98
CA ASP A 120 -3.33 -0.15 -16.38
C ASP A 120 -2.84 1.29 -16.56
N LEU A 121 -3.31 2.22 -15.71
CA LEU A 121 -2.82 3.60 -15.65
C LEU A 121 -1.30 3.67 -15.42
N PHE A 122 -0.75 2.83 -14.54
CA PHE A 122 0.71 2.78 -14.32
C PHE A 122 1.47 2.02 -15.42
N THR A 123 0.78 1.16 -16.18
CA THR A 123 1.35 0.51 -17.37
C THR A 123 1.48 1.51 -18.51
N GLU A 124 0.48 2.36 -18.73
CA GLU A 124 0.55 3.48 -19.69
C GLU A 124 1.71 4.43 -19.36
N ARG A 125 1.96 4.67 -18.07
CA ARG A 125 3.11 5.44 -17.57
C ARG A 125 4.44 4.65 -17.57
N LYS A 126 4.48 3.47 -18.19
CA LYS A 126 5.67 2.59 -18.33
C LYS A 126 6.28 2.09 -17.01
N MET A 127 5.57 2.23 -15.89
CA MET A 127 6.04 1.81 -14.56
C MET A 127 5.87 0.31 -14.36
N PHE A 128 4.79 -0.25 -14.90
CA PHE A 128 4.52 -1.69 -14.94
C PHE A 128 4.43 -2.18 -16.38
N LYS A 129 4.54 -3.50 -16.56
CA LYS A 129 4.27 -4.20 -17.81
C LYS A 129 3.30 -5.35 -17.55
N ARG A 130 2.33 -5.54 -18.43
CA ARG A 130 1.43 -6.68 -18.39
C ARG A 130 2.13 -7.92 -18.94
N VAL A 131 2.07 -9.03 -18.22
CA VAL A 131 2.69 -10.31 -18.60
C VAL A 131 1.66 -11.42 -18.44
N SER A 132 1.53 -12.26 -19.45
CA SER A 132 0.71 -13.47 -19.38
C SER A 132 1.55 -14.63 -18.82
N LYS A 133 1.02 -15.32 -17.82
CA LYS A 133 1.60 -16.55 -17.27
C LYS A 133 0.61 -17.70 -17.40
N LYS A 134 1.12 -18.93 -17.45
CA LYS A 134 0.31 -20.14 -17.36
C LYS A 134 0.43 -20.70 -15.95
N ASN A 135 -0.68 -21.15 -15.39
CA ASN A 135 -0.64 -21.91 -14.14
C ASN A 135 -0.25 -23.37 -14.41
N LEU A 136 -0.12 -24.17 -13.35
CA LEU A 136 0.19 -25.61 -13.42
C LEU A 136 -0.83 -26.40 -14.26
N LEU A 137 -2.07 -25.89 -14.37
CA LEU A 137 -3.16 -26.48 -15.17
C LEU A 137 -3.21 -25.93 -16.61
N GLY A 138 -2.17 -25.21 -17.06
CA GLY A 138 -2.08 -24.63 -18.40
C GLY A 138 -2.99 -23.41 -18.65
N LYS A 139 -3.85 -23.02 -17.69
CA LYS A 139 -4.72 -21.84 -17.82
C LYS A 139 -3.88 -20.57 -17.76
N SER A 140 -4.09 -19.71 -18.76
CA SER A 140 -3.44 -18.41 -18.84
C SER A 140 -4.08 -17.43 -17.85
N TYR A 141 -3.24 -16.65 -17.16
CA TYR A 141 -3.66 -15.56 -16.29
C TYR A 141 -2.72 -14.37 -16.47
N GLN A 142 -3.24 -13.16 -16.23
CA GLN A 142 -2.49 -11.93 -16.36
C GLN A 142 -1.89 -11.51 -15.01
N ILE A 143 -0.62 -11.11 -15.06
CA ILE A 143 0.07 -10.43 -13.97
C ILE A 143 0.69 -9.14 -14.48
N TYR A 144 1.11 -8.29 -13.55
CA TYR A 144 1.82 -7.06 -13.84
C TYR A 144 3.21 -7.13 -13.21
N VAL A 145 4.22 -6.73 -13.94
CA VAL A 145 5.62 -6.77 -13.50
C VAL A 145 6.18 -5.37 -13.47
N LEU A 146 6.85 -5.00 -12.38
CA LEU A 146 7.47 -3.69 -12.24
C LEU A 146 8.65 -3.54 -13.20
N ASN A 147 8.57 -2.51 -14.04
CA ASN A 147 9.55 -2.21 -15.07
C ASN A 147 10.72 -1.38 -14.51
N VAL A 148 11.74 -1.12 -15.33
CA VAL A 148 12.92 -0.33 -14.95
C VAL A 148 12.53 1.07 -14.45
N GLU A 149 11.59 1.76 -15.12
CA GLU A 149 11.09 3.07 -14.67
C GLU A 149 10.39 2.98 -13.31
N GLY A 150 9.55 1.96 -13.10
CA GLY A 150 8.92 1.72 -11.79
C GLY A 150 9.94 1.41 -10.69
N LYS A 151 11.04 0.73 -11.02
CA LYS A 151 12.14 0.48 -10.07
C LYS A 151 12.89 1.76 -9.70
N LYS A 152 13.06 2.70 -10.63
CA LYS A 152 13.67 4.02 -10.33
C LYS A 152 12.87 4.76 -9.27
N ILE A 153 11.54 4.73 -9.34
CA ILE A 153 10.65 5.30 -8.33
C ILE A 153 10.89 4.64 -6.98
N ALA A 154 10.98 3.31 -6.96
CA ALA A 154 11.24 2.56 -5.74
C ALA A 154 12.58 2.91 -5.10
N TYR A 155 13.60 3.27 -5.89
CA TYR A 155 14.91 3.69 -5.39
C TYR A 155 14.94 5.11 -4.84
N LYS A 156 14.01 5.97 -5.26
CA LYS A 156 13.87 7.32 -4.69
C LYS A 156 13.27 7.31 -3.28
N ILE A 157 12.64 6.21 -2.86
CA ILE A 157 11.97 6.10 -1.57
C ILE A 157 12.81 5.19 -0.64
N PRO A 158 13.55 5.75 0.35
CA PRO A 158 14.49 4.98 1.16
C PRO A 158 13.86 3.79 1.90
N ILE A 159 12.61 3.95 2.36
CA ILE A 159 11.89 2.87 3.04
C ILE A 159 11.65 1.66 2.13
N LEU A 160 11.37 1.88 0.83
CA LEU A 160 11.19 0.81 -0.15
C LEU A 160 12.51 0.10 -0.48
N VAL A 161 13.62 0.84 -0.50
CA VAL A 161 14.96 0.26 -0.67
C VAL A 161 15.31 -0.68 0.48
N LYS A 162 15.08 -0.25 1.72
CA LYS A 162 15.28 -1.08 2.93
C LYS A 162 14.39 -2.33 2.88
N LEU A 163 13.13 -2.16 2.52
CA LEU A 163 12.15 -3.25 2.42
C LEU A 163 12.60 -4.34 1.44
N ARG A 164 13.06 -3.95 0.25
CA ARG A 164 13.55 -4.91 -0.77
C ARG A 164 14.75 -5.74 -0.27
N ARG A 165 15.61 -5.16 0.56
CA ARG A 165 16.81 -5.81 1.11
C ARG A 165 16.51 -6.69 2.33
N ASN A 166 15.30 -6.61 2.90
CA ASN A 166 14.94 -7.36 4.10
C ASN A 166 14.69 -8.85 3.76
N VAL A 167 15.73 -9.67 3.94
CA VAL A 167 15.68 -11.12 3.68
C VAL A 167 14.74 -11.82 4.65
N PHE A 168 14.74 -11.43 5.92
CA PHE A 168 13.86 -11.99 6.94
C PHE A 168 12.38 -11.84 6.54
N LEU A 169 12.00 -10.64 6.09
CA LEU A 169 10.65 -10.38 5.61
C LEU A 169 10.29 -11.27 4.41
N LYS A 170 11.19 -11.45 3.44
CA LYS A 170 10.93 -12.34 2.30
C LYS A 170 10.73 -13.79 2.72
N ILE A 171 11.52 -14.27 3.68
CA ILE A 171 11.38 -15.62 4.25
C ILE A 171 10.01 -15.74 4.93
N LEU A 172 9.66 -14.77 5.78
CA LEU A 172 8.39 -14.72 6.50
C LEU A 172 7.17 -14.75 5.54
N LEU A 173 7.21 -13.93 4.48
CA LEU A 173 6.19 -13.92 3.43
C LEU A 173 6.07 -15.27 2.72
N LYS A 174 7.21 -15.90 2.42
CA LYS A 174 7.25 -17.21 1.76
C LYS A 174 6.70 -18.32 2.65
N MET A 175 7.06 -18.34 3.93
CA MET A 175 6.56 -19.33 4.90
C MET A 175 5.05 -19.22 5.11
N THR A 176 4.52 -18.00 5.12
CA THR A 176 3.10 -17.73 5.36
C THR A 176 2.27 -17.64 4.09
N PHE A 177 2.88 -17.85 2.92
CA PHE A 177 2.25 -17.67 1.60
C PHE A 177 1.49 -16.33 1.49
N SER A 178 2.11 -15.25 1.94
CA SER A 178 1.53 -13.89 1.97
C SER A 178 2.26 -12.95 1.03
N ILE A 179 1.57 -11.92 0.52
CA ILE A 179 2.20 -10.93 -0.36
C ILE A 179 2.54 -9.61 0.36
N ASN A 180 1.99 -9.36 1.56
CA ASN A 180 2.35 -8.24 2.44
C ASN A 180 2.66 -8.68 3.89
N TYR A 181 3.29 -7.78 4.65
CA TYR A 181 3.75 -8.05 6.01
C TYR A 181 2.61 -8.27 7.01
N GLU A 182 1.55 -7.47 6.94
CA GLU A 182 0.41 -7.53 7.87
C GLU A 182 -0.29 -8.88 7.79
N THR A 183 -0.62 -9.35 6.58
CA THR A 183 -1.22 -10.66 6.34
C THR A 183 -0.30 -11.78 6.82
N SER A 184 1.00 -11.60 6.64
CA SER A 184 2.00 -12.56 7.08
C SER A 184 2.05 -12.71 8.60
N LEU A 185 2.03 -11.59 9.32
CA LEU A 185 1.96 -11.59 10.78
C LEU A 185 0.65 -12.23 11.28
N LEU A 186 -0.49 -11.89 10.69
CA LEU A 186 -1.78 -12.44 11.09
C LEU A 186 -1.82 -13.97 10.93
N LYS A 187 -1.31 -14.49 9.80
CA LYS A 187 -1.21 -15.95 9.59
C LYS A 187 -0.24 -16.60 10.57
N LEU A 188 0.89 -15.96 10.85
CA LEU A 188 1.85 -16.48 11.84
C LEU A 188 1.22 -16.54 13.24
N MET A 189 0.52 -15.49 13.66
CA MET A 189 -0.20 -15.47 14.93
C MET A 189 -1.28 -16.56 15.01
N ALA A 190 -2.03 -16.77 13.92
CA ALA A 190 -3.02 -17.84 13.86
C ALA A 190 -2.37 -19.23 13.99
N ILE A 191 -1.25 -19.48 13.28
CA ILE A 191 -0.49 -20.73 13.39
C ILE A 191 -0.02 -20.95 14.83
N LEU A 192 0.61 -19.95 15.45
CA LEU A 192 1.11 -20.04 16.83
C LEU A 192 -0.03 -20.28 17.84
N SER A 193 -1.18 -19.63 17.62
CA SER A 193 -2.36 -19.82 18.49
C SER A 193 -2.93 -21.23 18.38
N LEU A 194 -2.87 -21.85 17.19
CA LEU A 194 -3.34 -23.22 16.97
C LEU A 194 -2.35 -24.28 17.47
N THR A 195 -1.04 -24.03 17.37
CA THR A 195 -0.01 -25.00 17.77
C THR A 195 0.37 -24.90 19.25
N SER A 196 0.16 -23.75 19.89
CA SER A 196 0.51 -23.54 21.30
C SER A 196 -0.18 -24.54 22.25
N PRO A 197 -1.49 -24.84 22.15
CA PRO A 197 -2.13 -25.82 23.01
C PRO A 197 -1.56 -27.23 22.85
N ILE A 198 -1.22 -27.62 21.61
CA ILE A 198 -0.65 -28.94 21.29
C ILE A 198 0.75 -29.06 21.90
N LEU A 199 1.58 -28.02 21.77
CA LEU A 199 2.91 -28.00 22.37
C LEU A 199 2.87 -28.04 23.90
N ILE A 200 1.93 -27.34 24.52
CA ILE A 200 1.72 -27.39 25.99
C ILE A 200 1.28 -28.80 26.41
N TYR A 201 0.38 -29.43 25.66
CA TYR A 201 -0.08 -30.79 25.94
C TYR A 201 1.07 -31.81 25.94
N PHE A 202 1.92 -31.81 24.91
CA PHE A 202 3.07 -32.73 24.84
C PHE A 202 4.16 -32.41 25.87
N LYS A 203 4.42 -31.12 26.14
CA LYS A 203 5.39 -30.73 27.18
C LYS A 203 5.01 -31.23 28.57
N ASN A 204 3.71 -31.30 28.88
CA ASN A 204 3.23 -31.82 30.16
C ASN A 204 3.27 -33.35 30.23
N TYR A 205 3.41 -34.03 29.10
CA TYR A 205 3.49 -35.50 29.01
C TYR A 205 4.94 -36.02 29.18
N ASP A 206 5.94 -35.20 28.82
CA ASP A 206 7.38 -35.52 28.94
C ASP A 206 7.97 -35.30 30.36
N VAL A 207 7.15 -34.92 31.36
CA VAL A 207 7.56 -34.76 32.77
C VAL A 207 7.01 -35.88 33.67
N GLY A 208 6.79 -37.07 33.09
CA GLY A 208 6.44 -38.30 33.81
C GLY A 208 7.65 -39.09 34.30
#